data_AF-A0A7Y4NDE3-F1
#
_entry.id   AF-A0A7Y4NDE3-F1
#
_cell.length_a   1.000
_cell.length_b   1.000
_cell.length_c   1.000
_cell.angle_alpha   90.00
_cell.angle_beta   90.00
_cell.angle_gamma   90.00
#
_symmetry.space_group_name_H-M   'P 1'
#
loop_
_entity.id
_entity.type
_entity.pdbx_description
1 polymer ?
#
loop_
_entity_poly.entity_id
_entity_poly.type
_entity_poly.pdbx_seq_one_letter_code
_entity_poly.pdbx_strand_id
1 'polypeptide(L)'
;MASRPRALPSSLRLFLLLAAVGLGVSGCRGLRPDLGPERTLEAGVPEAFGSTAPKAPALTWDFGDGTPAQTAPGVKHAWATAGRYTVRALDGDKELARVVLTVVPRPVLRAVPQDAQTVLWVPRLRGNVEGLVGFYERLVGAGNASRTLADTPLAPLLLRSLGSGPSEVDPEEGFGFFLLPDFDGVVALLGVTDSRAALAAVARELRDAGHQVLPREDGSARVEPVDGGRAMLLFADRGYVYLAVPDSPDAPEPGETVKALAVVESPDVELVRRRVEALSGPGISENALLAELRGKVRDGSVLLFSAPPVPEAEKEDMPVRGFFGALAVQADQAELDGFLSSSRPLLGGTRGPASALLGRAAVGPVAAAQLSVPPEELARLVFGSPESPRRQRTLERWRKQGLDAEPLLKALRGDVAMLVYFDAAAFFRSFIQDQRPAPKGTVVMEAGLTSLPPVLQLIQKQLQDNGLVFQKEAQGGTTRFRTRLLEQPVSLTLTPERATLEAGEVLAGRETGDVGATLRTRFGAEAFGPGHLSLMVDMGRLRADLAGVREVPGVSTGKLLASQVFVSALLEQLTPFEYGFLDFSPAEGGGRLQGRVVLREQ
;
A
#
# COMPACT_ATOMS: atom_id res chain seq x y z
N MET A 1 56.47 -35.83 40.43
CA MET A 1 56.85 -36.88 39.46
C MET A 1 56.08 -36.65 38.17
N ALA A 2 56.76 -36.06 37.18
CA ALA A 2 56.26 -35.85 35.84
C ALA A 2 57.33 -36.36 34.88
N SER A 3 56.95 -37.20 33.92
CA SER A 3 57.87 -37.74 32.91
C SER A 3 57.17 -37.90 31.56
N ARG A 4 57.41 -36.93 30.68
CA ARG A 4 57.72 -37.15 29.25
C ARG A 4 59.08 -37.90 29.17
N PRO A 5 59.50 -38.60 28.08
CA PRO A 5 59.61 -38.03 26.71
C PRO A 5 59.64 -39.01 25.49
N ARG A 6 59.55 -38.47 24.26
CA ARG A 6 60.66 -38.45 23.27
C ARG A 6 60.28 -37.73 21.96
N ALA A 7 61.21 -36.89 21.52
CA ALA A 7 61.27 -36.11 20.28
C ALA A 7 62.35 -36.69 19.35
N LEU A 8 62.33 -36.44 18.03
CA LEU A 8 63.20 -35.52 17.24
C LEU A 8 63.26 -36.03 15.77
N PRO A 9 63.79 -35.31 14.74
CA PRO A 9 64.58 -34.08 14.83
C PRO A 9 64.22 -32.92 13.90
N SER A 10 64.60 -31.75 14.40
CA SER A 10 64.90 -30.51 13.70
C SER A 10 66.37 -30.47 13.24
N SER A 11 66.61 -30.02 12.01
CA SER A 11 67.83 -29.35 11.55
C SER A 11 67.40 -28.48 10.36
N LEU A 12 67.71 -27.21 10.20
CA LEU A 12 68.67 -26.32 10.86
C LEU A 12 68.16 -24.89 10.62
N ARG A 13 67.98 -24.09 11.67
CA ARG A 13 67.99 -22.62 11.61
C ARG A 13 69.30 -22.17 12.23
N LEU A 14 70.20 -21.55 11.47
CA LEU A 14 71.14 -20.55 11.98
C LEU A 14 71.86 -19.86 10.81
N PHE A 15 71.55 -18.59 10.54
CA PHE A 15 72.44 -17.47 10.87
C PHE A 15 71.84 -16.12 10.45
N LEU A 16 72.11 -15.12 11.27
CA LEU A 16 71.64 -13.74 11.32
C LEU A 16 72.29 -12.81 10.27
N LEU A 17 71.58 -11.71 9.97
CA LEU A 17 72.04 -10.31 9.77
C LEU A 17 73.35 -10.04 8.99
N LEU A 18 73.26 -9.33 7.85
CA LEU A 18 73.65 -7.90 7.68
C LEU A 18 73.79 -7.49 6.19
N ALA A 19 73.24 -6.31 5.89
CA ALA A 19 73.70 -5.25 4.98
C ALA A 19 74.33 -5.55 3.59
N ALA A 20 73.56 -5.12 2.58
CA ALA A 20 73.91 -4.11 1.58
C ALA A 20 74.75 -4.45 0.33
N VAL A 21 74.31 -3.79 -0.75
CA VAL A 21 74.97 -3.49 -2.04
C VAL A 21 74.81 -4.52 -3.18
N GLY A 22 73.66 -4.39 -3.84
CA GLY A 22 73.53 -4.08 -5.27
C GLY A 22 74.35 -4.84 -6.31
N LEU A 23 73.63 -5.59 -7.16
CA LEU A 23 73.86 -5.54 -8.62
C LEU A 23 72.50 -5.45 -9.30
N GLY A 24 72.33 -4.39 -10.08
CA GLY A 24 71.14 -4.14 -10.88
C GLY A 24 71.00 -5.16 -11.99
N VAL A 25 69.81 -5.75 -12.07
CA VAL A 25 69.27 -6.27 -13.31
C VAL A 25 67.90 -5.62 -13.47
N SER A 26 67.84 -4.61 -14.34
CA SER A 26 66.58 -4.10 -14.88
C SER A 26 65.92 -5.22 -15.68
N GLY A 27 65.07 -5.99 -15.02
CA GLY A 27 64.15 -6.96 -15.62
C GLY A 27 62.73 -6.44 -15.46
N CYS A 28 62.06 -6.19 -16.59
CA CYS A 28 60.75 -5.54 -16.70
C CYS A 28 59.73 -6.03 -15.66
N ARG A 29 59.43 -5.20 -14.65
CA ARG A 29 58.18 -5.33 -13.89
C ARG A 29 57.05 -4.89 -14.82
N GLY A 30 56.41 -5.84 -15.47
CA GLY A 30 55.16 -5.60 -16.16
C GLY A 30 54.18 -4.96 -15.19
N LEU A 31 53.76 -3.74 -15.51
CA LEU A 31 52.68 -3.03 -14.84
C LEU A 31 51.41 -3.86 -15.03
N ARG A 32 50.96 -4.56 -13.98
CA ARG A 32 49.66 -5.23 -13.96
C ARG A 32 48.69 -4.34 -13.20
N PRO A 33 47.90 -3.51 -13.89
CA PRO A 33 46.82 -2.77 -13.23
C PRO A 33 45.85 -3.73 -12.55
N ASP A 34 45.37 -3.35 -11.37
CA ASP A 34 44.30 -4.07 -10.68
C ASP A 34 42.95 -3.60 -11.22
N LEU A 35 42.31 -4.48 -12.00
CA LEU A 35 40.95 -4.32 -12.52
C LEU A 35 39.94 -5.17 -11.74
N GLY A 36 40.43 -6.03 -10.82
CA GLY A 36 39.65 -7.11 -10.22
C GLY A 36 39.21 -8.20 -11.21
N PRO A 37 38.51 -9.24 -10.73
CA PRO A 37 37.92 -10.27 -11.57
C PRO A 37 36.66 -9.76 -12.28
N GLU A 38 36.18 -10.52 -13.26
CA GLU A 38 34.83 -10.36 -13.81
C GLU A 38 33.81 -10.44 -12.68
N ARG A 39 32.87 -9.49 -12.67
CA ARG A 39 31.88 -9.35 -11.60
C ARG A 39 30.62 -8.64 -12.10
N THR A 40 29.56 -8.79 -11.31
CA THR A 40 28.29 -8.10 -11.53
C THR A 40 28.22 -6.86 -10.64
N LEU A 41 27.86 -5.73 -11.22
CA LEU A 41 27.72 -4.43 -10.55
C LEU A 41 26.29 -3.91 -10.72
N GLU A 42 25.87 -2.98 -9.88
CA GLU A 42 24.59 -2.28 -10.05
C GLU A 42 24.79 -0.96 -10.77
N ALA A 43 23.80 -0.59 -11.59
CA ALA A 43 23.77 0.71 -12.24
C ALA A 43 23.85 1.85 -11.21
N GLY A 44 24.55 2.90 -11.58
CA GLY A 44 24.73 4.11 -10.77
C GLY A 44 25.69 3.98 -9.59
N VAL A 45 26.22 2.79 -9.26
CA VAL A 45 27.16 2.60 -8.14
C VAL A 45 28.62 2.80 -8.61
N PRO A 46 29.39 3.74 -8.03
CA PRO A 46 30.78 3.95 -8.41
C PRO A 46 31.70 2.80 -8.00
N GLU A 47 32.39 2.23 -8.99
CA GLU A 47 33.42 1.20 -8.83
C GLU A 47 34.81 1.81 -8.93
N ALA A 48 35.72 1.40 -8.04
CA ALA A 48 37.10 1.88 -8.04
C ALA A 48 38.01 1.00 -8.91
N PHE A 49 38.90 1.64 -9.66
CA PHE A 49 39.95 0.99 -10.45
C PHE A 49 41.32 1.60 -10.15
N GLY A 50 42.37 0.79 -10.28
CA GLY A 50 43.73 1.25 -10.06
C GLY A 50 44.08 1.44 -8.59
N SER A 51 45.07 2.31 -8.32
CA SER A 51 45.62 2.50 -6.97
C SER A 51 45.77 3.98 -6.64
N THR A 52 45.38 4.34 -5.42
CA THR A 52 45.60 5.68 -4.86
C THR A 52 46.98 5.82 -4.20
N ALA A 53 47.86 4.84 -4.35
CA ALA A 53 49.20 4.89 -3.76
C ALA A 53 50.02 6.07 -4.36
N PRO A 54 50.82 6.80 -3.55
CA PRO A 54 51.56 7.99 -4.03
C PRO A 54 52.56 7.74 -5.18
N LYS A 55 52.92 6.48 -5.42
CA LYS A 55 53.85 6.06 -6.48
C LYS A 55 53.17 5.20 -7.56
N ALA A 56 51.85 5.12 -7.55
CA ALA A 56 51.13 4.41 -8.60
C ALA A 56 51.23 5.21 -9.92
N PRO A 57 51.60 4.56 -11.03
CA PRO A 57 51.70 5.21 -12.33
C PRO A 57 50.30 5.57 -12.85
N ALA A 58 50.18 6.68 -13.56
CA ALA A 58 48.94 7.05 -14.21
C ALA A 58 48.67 6.14 -15.40
N LEU A 59 47.45 5.63 -15.50
CA LEU A 59 46.97 4.82 -16.61
C LEU A 59 45.74 5.47 -17.22
N THR A 60 45.50 5.21 -18.50
CA THR A 60 44.27 5.61 -19.17
C THR A 60 43.25 4.49 -19.02
N TRP A 61 42.09 4.83 -18.48
CA TRP A 61 40.98 3.94 -18.20
C TRP A 61 39.85 4.18 -19.20
N ASP A 62 39.53 3.16 -19.98
CA ASP A 62 38.36 3.12 -20.85
C ASP A 62 37.33 2.17 -20.23
N PHE A 63 36.11 2.65 -20.00
CA PHE A 63 35.07 1.90 -19.30
C PHE A 63 34.12 1.14 -20.23
N GLY A 64 34.27 1.33 -21.55
CA GLY A 64 33.48 0.61 -22.55
C GLY A 64 32.00 1.02 -22.65
N ASP A 65 31.60 2.12 -22.01
CA ASP A 65 30.23 2.66 -22.00
C ASP A 65 30.06 3.91 -22.86
N GLY A 66 31.10 4.30 -23.59
CA GLY A 66 31.12 5.49 -24.45
C GLY A 66 31.45 6.80 -23.72
N THR A 67 31.67 6.78 -22.39
CA THR A 67 32.16 7.95 -21.66
C THR A 67 33.64 8.23 -21.99
N PRO A 68 34.11 9.50 -21.88
CA PRO A 68 35.51 9.82 -22.11
C PRO A 68 36.44 9.05 -21.19
N ALA A 69 37.52 8.50 -21.75
CA ALA A 69 38.54 7.81 -20.98
C ALA A 69 39.21 8.76 -19.97
N GLN A 70 39.55 8.22 -18.78
CA GLN A 70 40.15 9.00 -17.69
C GLN A 70 41.60 8.60 -17.49
N THR A 71 42.51 9.56 -17.30
CA THR A 71 43.93 9.28 -17.05
C THR A 71 44.30 9.62 -15.62
N ALA A 72 44.47 8.60 -14.76
CA ALA A 72 44.89 8.76 -13.37
C ALA A 72 45.45 7.45 -12.79
N PRO A 73 46.20 7.50 -11.67
CA PRO A 73 46.68 6.29 -10.99
C PRO A 73 45.55 5.40 -10.44
N GLY A 74 44.43 6.02 -10.05
CA GLY A 74 43.19 5.35 -9.69
C GLY A 74 41.99 6.23 -10.02
N VAL A 75 40.89 5.61 -10.39
CA VAL A 75 39.65 6.26 -10.84
C VAL A 75 38.45 5.61 -10.18
N LYS A 76 37.33 6.34 -10.08
CA LYS A 76 36.03 5.78 -9.75
C LYS A 76 35.08 6.02 -10.92
N HIS A 77 34.36 4.99 -11.34
CA HIS A 77 33.44 5.07 -12.46
C HIS A 77 32.14 4.33 -12.16
N ALA A 78 31.00 4.88 -12.59
CA ALA A 78 29.70 4.27 -12.44
C ALA A 78 29.05 4.15 -13.83
N TRP A 79 28.43 3.00 -14.10
CA TRP A 79 27.67 2.79 -15.32
C TRP A 79 26.22 3.19 -15.09
N ALA A 80 25.71 4.09 -15.92
CA ALA A 80 24.35 4.59 -15.75
C ALA A 80 23.29 3.58 -16.20
N THR A 81 23.62 2.68 -17.13
CA THR A 81 22.68 1.70 -17.70
C THR A 81 23.17 0.28 -17.51
N ALA A 82 22.21 -0.65 -17.32
CA ALA A 82 22.49 -2.07 -17.31
C ALA A 82 23.08 -2.53 -18.66
N GLY A 83 24.06 -3.42 -18.62
CA GLY A 83 24.77 -3.84 -19.83
C GLY A 83 26.05 -4.60 -19.51
N ARG A 84 26.72 -5.06 -20.58
CA ARG A 84 28.01 -5.75 -20.45
C ARG A 84 29.12 -4.87 -20.98
N TYR A 85 30.00 -4.42 -20.09
CA TYR A 85 31.02 -3.42 -20.37
C TYR A 85 32.41 -4.04 -20.31
N THR A 86 33.27 -3.64 -21.25
CA THR A 86 34.68 -4.07 -21.25
C THR A 86 35.54 -2.91 -20.77
N VAL A 87 36.01 -2.99 -19.53
CA VAL A 87 36.92 -1.99 -18.96
C VAL A 87 38.35 -2.33 -19.34
N ARG A 88 39.11 -1.35 -19.83
CA ARG A 88 40.50 -1.49 -20.27
C ARG A 88 41.39 -0.51 -19.53
N ALA A 89 42.53 -1.00 -19.09
CA ALA A 89 43.63 -0.19 -18.59
C ALA A 89 44.73 -0.10 -19.66
N LEU A 90 45.06 1.13 -20.05
CA LEU A 90 45.96 1.45 -21.15
C LEU A 90 47.17 2.26 -20.64
N ASP A 91 48.33 2.00 -21.21
CA ASP A 91 49.54 2.82 -21.09
C ASP A 91 49.88 3.37 -22.49
N GLY A 92 49.53 4.63 -22.73
CA GLY A 92 49.41 5.16 -24.10
C GLY A 92 48.36 4.38 -24.90
N ASP A 93 48.75 3.86 -26.06
CA ASP A 93 47.90 3.03 -26.92
C ASP A 93 47.95 1.52 -26.57
N LYS A 94 48.81 1.14 -25.61
CA LYS A 94 49.03 -0.26 -25.26
C LYS A 94 48.06 -0.70 -24.18
N GLU A 95 47.23 -1.70 -24.49
CA GLU A 95 46.41 -2.36 -23.47
C GLU A 95 47.26 -3.23 -22.54
N LEU A 96 47.18 -2.91 -21.25
CA LEU A 96 47.87 -3.65 -20.20
C LEU A 96 47.00 -4.76 -19.62
N ALA A 97 45.70 -4.50 -19.48
CA ALA A 97 44.71 -5.47 -19.05
C ALA A 97 43.27 -5.03 -19.38
N ARG A 98 42.35 -5.99 -19.35
CA ARG A 98 40.91 -5.77 -19.48
C ARG A 98 40.11 -6.65 -18.53
N VAL A 99 38.91 -6.21 -18.19
CA VAL A 99 37.90 -7.00 -17.46
C VAL A 99 36.53 -6.77 -18.06
N VAL A 100 35.69 -7.80 -18.07
CA VAL A 100 34.27 -7.67 -18.45
C VAL A 100 33.44 -7.54 -17.19
N LEU A 101 32.61 -6.50 -17.14
CA LEU A 101 31.69 -6.23 -16.05
C LEU A 101 30.25 -6.38 -16.57
N THR A 102 29.40 -7.01 -15.77
CA THR A 102 27.96 -7.08 -16.04
C THR A 102 27.25 -6.12 -15.11
N VAL A 103 26.72 -5.03 -15.64
CA VAL A 103 25.95 -4.06 -14.86
C VAL A 103 24.48 -4.45 -14.96
N VAL A 104 23.81 -4.56 -13.82
CA VAL A 104 22.37 -4.86 -13.70
C VAL A 104 21.61 -3.62 -13.21
N PRO A 105 20.30 -3.50 -13.49
CA PRO A 105 19.49 -2.41 -12.96
C PRO A 105 19.55 -2.39 -11.44
N ARG A 106 19.60 -1.20 -10.82
CA ARG A 106 19.63 -1.10 -9.36
C ARG A 106 18.20 -1.20 -8.84
N PRO A 107 17.84 -2.18 -7.99
CA PRO A 107 16.47 -2.29 -7.47
C PRO A 107 16.06 -1.08 -6.63
N VAL A 108 14.79 -0.65 -6.73
CA VAL A 108 14.24 0.51 -5.98
C VAL A 108 14.56 0.45 -4.49
N LEU A 109 14.44 -0.73 -3.86
CA LEU A 109 14.70 -0.90 -2.43
C LEU A 109 16.17 -0.64 -2.01
N ARG A 110 17.12 -0.71 -2.95
CA ARG A 110 18.51 -0.32 -2.69
C ARG A 110 18.73 1.17 -2.80
N ALA A 111 17.79 1.90 -3.40
CA ALA A 111 17.78 3.35 -3.54
C ALA A 111 16.98 4.05 -2.42
N VAL A 112 16.42 3.29 -1.47
CA VAL A 112 15.65 3.80 -0.33
C VAL A 112 16.42 3.61 0.98
N PRO A 113 16.47 4.62 1.88
CA PRO A 113 17.10 4.49 3.19
C PRO A 113 16.59 3.32 4.03
N GLN A 114 17.50 2.66 4.76
CA GLN A 114 17.19 1.43 5.51
C GLN A 114 16.16 1.66 6.64
N ASP A 115 16.11 2.87 7.18
CA ASP A 115 15.21 3.31 8.23
C ASP A 115 13.90 3.93 7.71
N ALA A 116 13.66 3.90 6.39
CA ALA A 116 12.38 4.31 5.85
C ALA A 116 11.23 3.49 6.46
N GLN A 117 10.21 4.20 6.93
CA GLN A 117 9.08 3.61 7.66
C GLN A 117 8.11 2.92 6.70
N THR A 118 7.85 3.56 5.58
CA THR A 118 6.89 3.11 4.57
C THR A 118 7.52 3.23 3.21
N VAL A 119 7.35 2.22 2.37
CA VAL A 119 7.80 2.21 0.98
C VAL A 119 6.69 1.62 0.12
N LEU A 120 6.21 2.40 -0.85
CA LEU A 120 5.32 1.95 -1.92
C LEU A 120 6.12 1.96 -3.23
N TRP A 121 6.20 0.87 -3.95
CA TRP A 121 6.99 0.84 -5.19
C TRP A 121 6.46 -0.12 -6.24
N VAL A 122 6.82 0.19 -7.48
CA VAL A 122 6.70 -0.69 -8.63
C VAL A 122 8.11 -1.19 -8.94
N PRO A 123 8.40 -2.51 -8.86
CA PRO A 123 9.77 -3.04 -9.02
C PRO A 123 10.41 -2.73 -10.37
N ARG A 124 9.59 -2.66 -11.43
CA ARG A 124 9.99 -2.40 -12.81
C ARG A 124 8.86 -1.72 -13.55
N LEU A 125 9.13 -0.69 -14.35
CA LEU A 125 8.08 -0.02 -15.13
C LEU A 125 7.47 -0.97 -16.17
N ARG A 126 8.33 -1.56 -17.01
CA ARG A 126 7.92 -2.48 -18.06
C ARG A 126 7.22 -3.71 -17.50
N GLY A 127 6.02 -3.97 -18.01
CA GLY A 127 5.20 -5.11 -17.63
C GLY A 127 4.36 -4.91 -16.36
N ASN A 128 4.56 -3.83 -15.60
CA ASN A 128 3.75 -3.53 -14.41
C ASN A 128 2.89 -2.28 -14.58
N VAL A 129 3.36 -1.27 -15.32
CA VAL A 129 2.64 0.01 -15.46
C VAL A 129 1.52 -0.07 -16.48
N GLU A 130 1.67 -0.86 -17.54
CA GLU A 130 0.67 -1.00 -18.61
C GLU A 130 -0.67 -1.54 -18.06
N GLY A 131 -0.61 -2.55 -17.19
CA GLY A 131 -1.78 -3.10 -16.50
C GLY A 131 -2.44 -2.09 -15.56
N LEU A 132 -1.65 -1.31 -14.83
CA LEU A 132 -2.13 -0.26 -13.93
C LEU A 132 -2.85 0.85 -14.69
N VAL A 133 -2.26 1.33 -15.79
CA VAL A 133 -2.85 2.36 -16.65
C VAL A 133 -4.13 1.83 -17.28
N GLY A 134 -4.11 0.63 -17.87
CA GLY A 134 -5.29 0.03 -18.49
C GLY A 134 -6.44 -0.19 -17.50
N PHE A 135 -6.12 -0.62 -16.27
CA PHE A 135 -7.12 -0.74 -15.20
C PHE A 135 -7.71 0.63 -14.83
N TYR A 136 -6.87 1.63 -14.63
CA TYR A 136 -7.31 2.98 -14.26
C TYR A 136 -8.13 3.64 -15.37
N GLU A 137 -7.69 3.54 -16.63
CA GLU A 137 -8.42 4.00 -17.81
C GLU A 137 -9.80 3.36 -17.91
N ARG A 138 -9.91 2.05 -17.64
CA ARG A 138 -11.22 1.39 -17.61
C ARG A 138 -12.06 1.89 -16.45
N LEU A 139 -11.48 2.05 -15.26
CA LEU A 139 -12.18 2.47 -14.05
C LEU A 139 -12.78 3.88 -14.16
N VAL A 140 -11.99 4.86 -14.60
CA VAL A 140 -12.39 6.28 -14.62
C VAL A 140 -12.74 6.81 -16.01
N GLY A 141 -12.48 6.03 -17.06
CA GLY A 141 -12.60 6.41 -18.47
C GLY A 141 -11.29 7.00 -19.02
N ALA A 142 -10.91 6.61 -20.24
CA ALA A 142 -9.64 6.98 -20.87
C ALA A 142 -9.36 8.50 -20.91
N GLY A 143 -10.40 9.32 -21.17
CA GLY A 143 -10.26 10.78 -21.19
C GLY A 143 -10.06 11.42 -19.81
N ASN A 144 -10.60 10.81 -18.74
CA ASN A 144 -10.34 11.25 -17.38
C ASN A 144 -8.95 10.78 -16.93
N ALA A 145 -8.62 9.52 -17.19
CA ALA A 145 -7.32 8.95 -16.89
C ALA A 145 -6.19 9.74 -17.56
N SER A 146 -6.31 10.04 -18.86
CA SER A 146 -5.32 10.83 -19.59
C SER A 146 -5.09 12.22 -18.98
N ARG A 147 -6.16 12.89 -18.55
CA ARG A 147 -6.06 14.21 -17.90
C ARG A 147 -5.40 14.10 -16.53
N THR A 148 -5.89 13.19 -15.68
CA THR A 148 -5.33 13.00 -14.34
C THR A 148 -3.86 12.57 -14.38
N LEU A 149 -3.48 11.69 -15.30
CA LEU A 149 -2.09 11.26 -15.47
C LEU A 149 -1.21 12.37 -16.05
N ALA A 150 -1.74 13.28 -16.87
CA ALA A 150 -1.00 14.44 -17.36
C ALA A 150 -0.70 15.44 -16.24
N ASP A 151 -1.62 15.61 -15.29
CA ASP A 151 -1.48 16.54 -14.16
C ASP A 151 -0.70 15.95 -12.98
N THR A 152 -0.42 14.64 -13.00
CA THR A 152 0.32 13.95 -11.92
C THR A 152 1.83 14.11 -12.11
N PRO A 153 2.58 14.63 -11.13
CA PRO A 153 4.03 14.74 -11.24
C PRO A 153 4.71 13.41 -11.57
N LEU A 154 5.71 13.44 -12.45
CA LEU A 154 6.49 12.28 -12.94
C LEU A 154 5.72 11.27 -13.81
N ALA A 155 4.39 11.23 -13.75
CA ALA A 155 3.59 10.29 -14.53
C ALA A 155 3.79 10.45 -16.06
N PRO A 156 3.86 11.66 -16.64
CA PRO A 156 4.07 11.77 -18.07
C PRO A 156 5.47 11.29 -18.51
N LEU A 157 6.53 11.51 -17.71
CA LEU A 157 7.85 10.91 -17.94
C LEU A 157 7.80 9.38 -17.91
N LEU A 158 7.15 8.82 -16.89
CA LEU A 158 6.96 7.38 -16.74
C LEU A 158 6.25 6.78 -17.96
N LEU A 159 5.14 7.37 -18.40
CA LEU A 159 4.36 6.88 -19.53
C LEU A 159 5.12 6.98 -20.86
N ARG A 160 5.87 8.07 -21.07
CA ARG A 160 6.73 8.22 -22.26
C ARG A 160 7.82 7.14 -22.34
N SER A 161 8.34 6.70 -21.18
CA SER A 161 9.38 5.66 -21.11
C SER A 161 8.93 4.28 -21.59
N LEU A 162 7.62 4.03 -21.60
CA LEU A 162 7.03 2.79 -22.09
C LEU A 162 6.89 2.77 -23.63
N GLY A 163 7.06 3.92 -24.29
CA GLY A 163 7.04 4.04 -25.74
C GLY A 163 8.36 3.61 -26.41
N SER A 164 8.38 3.61 -27.74
CA SER A 164 9.56 3.26 -28.54
C SER A 164 10.55 4.42 -28.78
N GLY A 165 10.34 5.57 -28.14
CA GLY A 165 11.18 6.76 -28.28
C GLY A 165 12.33 6.81 -27.28
N PRO A 166 13.30 7.73 -27.45
CA PRO A 166 14.32 7.98 -26.43
C PRO A 166 13.65 8.47 -25.14
N SER A 167 14.08 7.94 -24.01
CA SER A 167 13.60 8.32 -22.68
C SER A 167 14.78 8.41 -21.72
N GLU A 168 14.72 9.37 -20.80
CA GLU A 168 15.67 9.53 -19.71
C GLU A 168 15.36 8.60 -18.53
N VAL A 169 14.20 7.95 -18.54
CA VAL A 169 13.73 7.01 -17.53
C VAL A 169 14.09 5.59 -17.96
N ASP A 170 14.61 4.78 -17.04
CA ASP A 170 14.94 3.38 -17.34
C ASP A 170 13.69 2.49 -17.16
N PRO A 171 13.12 1.90 -18.23
CA PRO A 171 11.95 1.05 -18.12
C PRO A 171 12.23 -0.29 -17.41
N GLU A 172 13.49 -0.69 -17.27
CA GLU A 172 13.90 -1.88 -16.52
C GLU A 172 14.12 -1.60 -15.02
N GLU A 173 14.19 -0.32 -14.64
CA GLU A 173 14.12 0.11 -13.24
C GLU A 173 12.68 0.42 -12.82
N GLY A 174 12.49 0.75 -11.55
CA GLY A 174 11.20 1.01 -10.95
C GLY A 174 11.01 2.45 -10.52
N PHE A 175 9.85 2.71 -9.92
CA PHE A 175 9.56 3.97 -9.22
C PHE A 175 8.92 3.66 -7.88
N GLY A 176 8.89 4.65 -6.99
CA GLY A 176 8.19 4.50 -5.74
C GLY A 176 8.11 5.78 -4.93
N PHE A 177 7.65 5.60 -3.70
CA PHE A 177 7.54 6.61 -2.68
C PHE A 177 7.98 6.02 -1.35
N PHE A 178 8.63 6.82 -0.52
CA PHE A 178 8.94 6.41 0.84
C PHE A 178 8.79 7.55 1.84
N LEU A 179 8.57 7.14 3.10
CA LEU A 179 8.49 8.03 4.27
C LEU A 179 9.70 7.79 5.17
N LEU A 180 10.27 8.87 5.69
CA LEU A 180 11.39 8.83 6.65
C LEU A 180 10.91 9.23 8.05
N PRO A 181 11.56 8.73 9.12
CA PRO A 181 11.14 9.03 10.48
C PRO A 181 11.26 10.49 10.90
N ASP A 182 12.21 11.21 10.32
CA ASP A 182 12.54 12.59 10.71
C ASP A 182 12.17 13.58 9.60
N PHE A 183 11.22 13.23 8.72
CA PHE A 183 10.77 14.07 7.61
C PHE A 183 9.25 13.99 7.47
N ASP A 184 8.57 15.09 7.79
CA ASP A 184 7.14 15.27 7.60
C ASP A 184 6.84 15.55 6.11
N GLY A 185 6.77 14.48 5.32
CA GLY A 185 6.48 14.54 3.89
C GLY A 185 6.76 13.23 3.17
N VAL A 186 6.60 13.27 1.85
CA VAL A 186 6.78 12.12 0.95
C VAL A 186 8.02 12.32 0.08
N VAL A 187 8.80 11.25 -0.11
CA VAL A 187 9.90 11.25 -1.07
C VAL A 187 9.57 10.34 -2.23
N ALA A 188 9.44 10.90 -3.44
CA ALA A 188 9.30 10.13 -4.67
C ALA A 188 10.69 9.80 -5.24
N LEU A 189 10.85 8.61 -5.83
CA LEU A 189 12.06 8.23 -6.56
C LEU A 189 11.73 7.53 -7.89
N LEU A 190 12.56 7.79 -8.90
CA LEU A 190 12.41 7.27 -10.25
C LEU A 190 13.77 6.82 -10.81
N GLY A 191 13.86 5.57 -11.27
CA GLY A 191 15.05 5.02 -11.93
C GLY A 191 15.27 5.63 -13.31
N VAL A 192 16.50 6.06 -13.60
CA VAL A 192 16.83 6.86 -14.78
C VAL A 192 18.14 6.41 -15.44
N THR A 193 18.21 6.55 -16.76
CA THR A 193 19.40 6.19 -17.53
C THR A 193 20.45 7.30 -17.56
N ASP A 194 20.04 8.56 -17.39
CA ASP A 194 20.92 9.74 -17.30
C ASP A 194 20.35 10.71 -16.27
N SER A 195 20.99 10.79 -15.11
CA SER A 195 20.57 11.65 -14.00
C SER A 195 20.48 13.13 -14.37
N ARG A 196 21.38 13.65 -15.19
CA ARG A 196 21.39 15.08 -15.55
C ARG A 196 20.27 15.39 -16.54
N ALA A 197 20.11 14.55 -17.56
CA ALA A 197 19.04 14.70 -18.53
C ALA A 197 17.67 14.52 -17.86
N ALA A 198 17.53 13.53 -16.98
CA ALA A 198 16.31 13.25 -16.24
C ALA A 198 15.96 14.39 -15.27
N LEU A 199 16.91 14.95 -14.52
CA LEU A 199 16.68 16.13 -13.69
C LEU A 199 16.16 17.31 -14.51
N ALA A 200 16.76 17.55 -15.68
CA ALA A 200 16.29 18.61 -16.58
C ALA A 200 14.88 18.31 -17.11
N ALA A 201 14.54 17.05 -17.35
CA ALA A 201 13.22 16.62 -17.79
C ALA A 201 12.16 16.80 -16.69
N VAL A 202 12.42 16.35 -15.48
CA VAL A 202 11.52 16.55 -14.31
C VAL A 202 11.35 18.04 -14.03
N ALA A 203 12.42 18.83 -14.09
CA ALA A 203 12.35 20.27 -13.93
C ALA A 203 11.49 20.96 -15.02
N ARG A 204 11.46 20.44 -16.24
CA ARG A 204 10.54 20.93 -17.29
C ARG A 204 9.09 20.60 -16.95
N GLU A 205 8.80 19.35 -16.58
CA GLU A 205 7.43 18.96 -16.22
C GLU A 205 6.88 19.77 -15.04
N LEU A 206 7.70 19.99 -14.02
CA LEU A 206 7.29 20.80 -12.87
C LEU A 206 7.00 22.25 -13.27
N ARG A 207 7.77 22.84 -14.19
CA ARG A 207 7.47 24.18 -14.73
C ARG A 207 6.20 24.19 -15.57
N ASP A 208 5.97 23.15 -16.37
CA ASP A 208 4.77 23.02 -17.20
C ASP A 208 3.51 22.87 -16.31
N ALA A 209 3.64 22.24 -15.15
CA ALA A 209 2.63 22.18 -14.10
C ALA A 209 2.48 23.49 -13.28
N GLY A 210 3.27 24.53 -13.58
CA GLY A 210 3.19 25.85 -12.96
C GLY A 210 4.11 26.08 -11.77
N HIS A 211 4.92 25.10 -11.37
CA HIS A 211 5.88 25.27 -10.27
C HIS A 211 7.10 26.11 -10.71
N GLN A 212 7.68 26.87 -9.76
CA GLN A 212 8.92 27.60 -10.01
C GLN A 212 10.12 26.72 -9.64
N VAL A 213 10.93 26.34 -10.64
CA VAL A 213 12.12 25.50 -10.43
C VAL A 213 13.38 26.36 -10.46
N LEU A 214 14.12 26.36 -9.36
CA LEU A 214 15.35 27.12 -9.12
C LEU A 214 16.57 26.17 -9.05
N PRO A 215 17.34 26.02 -10.13
CA PRO A 215 18.55 25.18 -10.16
C PRO A 215 19.62 25.68 -9.18
N ARG A 216 20.43 24.76 -8.65
CA ARG A 216 21.58 25.03 -7.78
C ARG A 216 22.88 24.57 -8.42
N GLU A 217 24.01 25.10 -7.94
CA GLU A 217 25.35 24.76 -8.46
C GLU A 217 25.74 23.30 -8.25
N ASP A 218 25.19 22.66 -7.21
CA ASP A 218 25.42 21.26 -6.86
C ASP A 218 24.60 20.26 -7.71
N GLY A 219 23.91 20.75 -8.76
CA GLY A 219 23.09 19.95 -9.66
C GLY A 219 21.67 19.66 -9.18
N SER A 220 21.33 19.99 -7.93
CA SER A 220 19.96 19.90 -7.42
C SER A 220 19.12 21.11 -7.86
N ALA A 221 17.82 21.07 -7.59
CA ALA A 221 16.93 22.20 -7.77
C ALA A 221 15.98 22.35 -6.58
N ARG A 222 15.80 23.59 -6.12
CA ARG A 222 14.69 23.96 -5.23
C ARG A 222 13.45 24.15 -6.09
N VAL A 223 12.32 23.60 -5.68
CA VAL A 223 11.06 23.76 -6.41
C VAL A 223 10.05 24.44 -5.50
N GLU A 224 9.58 25.61 -5.91
CA GLU A 224 8.55 26.36 -5.19
C GLU A 224 7.20 26.00 -5.78
N PRO A 225 6.30 25.39 -4.99
CA PRO A 225 5.04 24.90 -5.53
C PRO A 225 4.08 26.05 -5.89
N VAL A 226 3.23 25.82 -6.89
CA VAL A 226 2.36 26.85 -7.49
C VAL A 226 1.26 27.31 -6.53
N ASP A 227 0.90 26.47 -5.57
CA ASP A 227 -0.09 26.72 -4.53
C ASP A 227 0.47 27.51 -3.32
N GLY A 228 1.75 27.87 -3.35
CA GLY A 228 2.41 28.56 -2.24
C GLY A 228 2.74 27.65 -1.05
N GLY A 229 2.66 26.33 -1.22
CA GLY A 229 3.09 25.34 -0.23
C GLY A 229 4.59 25.39 0.07
N ARG A 230 5.04 24.44 0.91
CA ARG A 230 6.45 24.37 1.32
C ARG A 230 7.34 23.96 0.15
N ALA A 231 8.54 24.54 0.07
CA ALA A 231 9.47 24.29 -1.03
C ALA A 231 9.97 22.83 -1.05
N MET A 232 9.95 22.21 -2.22
CA MET A 232 10.42 20.85 -2.48
C MET A 232 11.90 20.84 -2.87
N LEU A 233 12.53 19.66 -2.82
CA LEU A 233 13.90 19.43 -3.29
C LEU A 233 13.92 18.36 -4.37
N LEU A 234 14.46 18.71 -5.54
CA LEU A 234 14.70 17.81 -6.67
C LEU A 234 16.21 17.56 -6.79
N PHE A 235 16.64 16.29 -6.77
CA PHE A 235 18.06 15.93 -6.88
C PHE A 235 18.22 14.53 -7.47
N ALA A 236 19.45 14.13 -7.80
CA ALA A 236 19.74 12.79 -8.28
C ALA A 236 20.86 12.16 -7.47
N ASP A 237 20.77 10.85 -7.27
CA ASP A 237 21.81 10.04 -6.65
C ASP A 237 21.81 8.64 -7.28
N ARG A 238 22.99 8.20 -7.75
CA ARG A 238 23.29 6.82 -8.19
C ARG A 238 22.16 6.14 -9.00
N GLY A 239 21.81 6.75 -10.13
CA GLY A 239 20.84 6.20 -11.10
C GLY A 239 19.38 6.55 -10.81
N TYR A 240 19.10 7.33 -9.77
CA TYR A 240 17.74 7.73 -9.42
C TYR A 240 17.59 9.25 -9.35
N VAL A 241 16.42 9.75 -9.78
CA VAL A 241 15.96 11.11 -9.47
C VAL A 241 15.00 11.05 -8.30
N TYR A 242 15.15 11.97 -7.36
CA TYR A 242 14.37 12.08 -6.14
C TYR A 242 13.65 13.43 -6.08
N LEU A 243 12.40 13.41 -5.64
CA LEU A 243 11.63 14.61 -5.33
C LEU A 243 11.14 14.51 -3.88
N ALA A 244 11.72 15.31 -2.99
CA ALA A 244 11.29 15.42 -1.59
C ALA A 244 10.18 16.47 -1.48
N VAL A 245 8.98 16.02 -1.14
CA VAL A 245 7.77 16.85 -1.02
C VAL A 245 7.39 16.95 0.45
N PRO A 246 7.68 18.08 1.13
CA PRO A 246 7.26 18.28 2.51
C PRO A 246 5.74 18.44 2.60
N ASP A 247 5.15 18.00 3.70
CA ASP A 247 3.73 18.23 3.96
C ASP A 247 3.42 19.72 4.06
N SER A 248 2.35 20.15 3.43
CA SER A 248 1.84 21.52 3.59
C SER A 248 1.08 21.64 4.91
N PRO A 249 1.22 22.75 5.65
CA PRO A 249 0.42 22.94 6.85
C PRO A 249 -1.07 22.95 6.50
N ASP A 250 -1.90 22.33 7.34
CA ASP A 250 -3.35 22.43 7.23
C ASP A 250 -3.79 23.90 7.24
N ALA A 251 -4.83 24.22 6.46
CA ALA A 251 -5.46 25.52 6.56
C ALA A 251 -6.00 25.71 7.98
N PRO A 252 -5.71 26.82 8.68
CA PRO A 252 -6.18 27.01 10.04
C PRO A 252 -7.71 26.96 10.09
N GLU A 253 -8.25 26.30 11.13
CA GLU A 253 -9.70 26.27 11.30
C GLU A 253 -10.26 27.69 11.51
N PRO A 254 -11.49 27.99 11.02
CA PRO A 254 -12.07 29.33 11.17
C PRO A 254 -12.16 29.75 12.64
N GLY A 255 -11.39 30.77 13.03
CA GLY A 255 -11.38 31.34 14.38
C GLY A 255 -10.08 31.12 15.17
N GLU A 256 -9.13 30.35 14.65
CA GLU A 256 -7.81 30.21 15.28
C GLU A 256 -6.95 31.47 15.04
N THR A 257 -6.43 32.05 16.12
CA THR A 257 -5.57 33.24 16.00
C THR A 257 -4.22 32.86 15.42
N VAL A 258 -3.92 33.38 14.22
CA VAL A 258 -2.73 33.12 13.38
C VAL A 258 -1.38 33.49 14.02
N LYS A 259 -1.31 33.81 15.32
CA LYS A 259 -0.06 34.17 16.01
C LYS A 259 0.84 32.98 16.37
N ALA A 260 0.39 31.74 16.19
CA ALA A 260 1.19 30.55 16.50
C ALA A 260 1.79 29.81 15.27
N LEU A 261 1.37 30.13 14.04
CA LEU A 261 1.83 29.42 12.82
C LEU A 261 3.20 29.87 12.30
N ALA A 262 3.86 30.83 12.95
CA ALA A 262 5.18 31.33 12.53
C ALA A 262 6.37 30.53 13.10
N VAL A 263 6.13 29.44 13.85
CA VAL A 263 7.20 28.63 14.49
C VAL A 263 6.94 27.13 14.34
N VAL A 264 6.46 26.68 13.18
CA VAL A 264 6.70 25.29 12.77
C VAL A 264 7.91 25.34 11.86
N GLU A 265 9.06 24.84 12.34
CA GLU A 265 10.25 24.69 11.51
C GLU A 265 9.84 24.00 10.20
N SER A 266 10.20 24.61 9.06
CA SER A 266 9.93 23.97 7.77
C SER A 266 10.69 22.65 7.72
N PRO A 267 10.09 21.54 7.26
CA PRO A 267 10.78 20.26 7.16
C PRO A 267 12.08 20.44 6.38
N ASP A 268 13.19 19.97 6.95
CA ASP A 268 14.49 20.09 6.31
C ASP A 268 14.57 19.11 5.13
N VAL A 269 14.17 19.56 3.94
CA VAL A 269 14.27 18.77 2.71
C VAL A 269 15.70 18.34 2.38
N GLU A 270 16.71 19.03 2.91
CA GLU A 270 18.12 18.67 2.72
C GLU A 270 18.51 17.47 3.60
N LEU A 271 17.77 17.20 4.68
CA LEU A 271 17.90 15.96 5.44
C LEU A 271 17.68 14.75 4.55
N VAL A 272 16.66 14.79 3.68
CA VAL A 272 16.33 13.69 2.76
C VAL A 272 17.53 13.40 1.86
N ARG A 273 18.10 14.43 1.23
CA ARG A 273 19.28 14.27 0.37
C ARG A 273 20.46 13.68 1.14
N ARG A 274 20.78 14.21 2.32
CA ARG A 274 21.87 13.67 3.16
C ARG A 274 21.66 12.20 3.51
N ARG A 275 20.43 11.78 3.81
CA ARG A 275 20.10 10.37 4.10
C ARG A 275 20.26 9.48 2.86
N VAL A 276 19.86 9.95 1.68
CA VAL A 276 20.01 9.22 0.42
C VAL A 276 21.48 9.10 0.03
N GLU A 277 22.23 10.20 0.02
CA GLU A 277 23.66 10.21 -0.32
C GLU A 277 24.50 9.38 0.66
N ALA A 278 24.11 9.32 1.94
CA ALA A 278 24.78 8.51 2.95
C ALA A 278 24.59 6.99 2.76
N LEU A 279 23.68 6.54 1.89
CA LEU A 279 23.55 5.11 1.61
C LEU A 279 24.87 4.58 1.06
N SER A 280 25.43 3.57 1.67
CA SER A 280 26.69 2.93 1.23
C SER A 280 26.53 1.43 1.01
N GLY A 281 25.31 0.92 1.17
CA GLY A 281 24.99 -0.49 1.08
C GLY A 281 23.58 -0.74 0.52
N PRO A 282 22.91 -1.81 0.95
CA PRO A 282 21.69 -2.38 0.34
C PRO A 282 20.41 -1.57 0.55
N GLY A 283 20.46 -0.42 1.22
CA GLY A 283 19.25 0.34 1.59
C GLY A 283 18.27 -0.49 2.41
N ILE A 284 16.97 -0.29 2.19
CA ILE A 284 15.91 -1.06 2.87
C ILE A 284 15.82 -2.51 2.40
N SER A 285 16.49 -2.90 1.31
CA SER A 285 16.41 -4.28 0.80
C SER A 285 16.92 -5.36 1.78
N GLU A 286 17.77 -4.98 2.74
CA GLU A 286 18.23 -5.86 3.84
C GLU A 286 17.48 -5.65 5.16
N ASN A 287 16.35 -4.93 5.15
CA ASN A 287 15.47 -4.87 6.32
C ASN A 287 14.92 -6.26 6.64
N ALA A 288 15.21 -6.76 7.85
CA ALA A 288 14.85 -8.12 8.26
C ALA A 288 13.34 -8.36 8.28
N LEU A 289 12.54 -7.38 8.70
CA LEU A 289 11.09 -7.50 8.74
C LEU A 289 10.49 -7.50 7.32
N LEU A 290 11.04 -6.66 6.42
CA LEU A 290 10.67 -6.68 5.00
C LEU A 290 10.95 -8.05 4.39
N ALA A 291 12.14 -8.62 4.61
CA ALA A 291 12.50 -9.94 4.09
C ALA A 291 11.59 -11.05 4.64
N GLU A 292 11.28 -11.01 5.95
CA GLU A 292 10.32 -11.93 6.58
C GLU A 292 8.93 -11.84 5.92
N LEU A 293 8.41 -10.62 5.78
CA LEU A 293 7.05 -10.38 5.32
C LEU A 293 6.87 -10.64 3.83
N ARG A 294 7.87 -10.30 3.01
CA ARG A 294 7.84 -10.55 1.57
C ARG A 294 7.67 -12.03 1.25
N GLY A 295 8.23 -12.93 2.06
CA GLY A 295 8.06 -14.38 1.90
C GLY A 295 6.64 -14.89 2.20
N LYS A 296 5.76 -14.07 2.80
CA LYS A 296 4.39 -14.45 3.19
C LYS A 296 3.32 -14.01 2.19
N VAL A 297 3.67 -13.12 1.26
CA VAL A 297 2.74 -12.46 0.35
C VAL A 297 3.14 -12.79 -1.08
N ARG A 298 2.15 -12.96 -1.96
CA ARG A 298 2.40 -13.16 -3.40
C ARG A 298 3.08 -11.93 -4.00
N ASP A 299 3.78 -12.12 -5.12
CA ASP A 299 4.27 -10.98 -5.90
C ASP A 299 3.11 -10.22 -6.56
N GLY A 300 3.36 -8.96 -6.91
CA GLY A 300 2.40 -8.07 -7.57
C GLY A 300 3.09 -6.93 -8.30
N SER A 301 2.28 -6.14 -9.03
CA SER A 301 2.74 -5.00 -9.81
C SER A 301 3.12 -3.80 -8.94
N VAL A 302 2.42 -3.63 -7.81
CA VAL A 302 2.68 -2.59 -6.81
C VAL A 302 2.89 -3.27 -5.46
N LEU A 303 3.93 -2.88 -4.73
CA LEU A 303 4.28 -3.43 -3.42
C LEU A 303 4.28 -2.31 -2.39
N LEU A 304 3.80 -2.62 -1.18
CA LEU A 304 3.76 -1.72 -0.03
C LEU A 304 4.39 -2.42 1.16
N PHE A 305 5.41 -1.79 1.75
CA PHE A 305 5.94 -2.14 3.06
C PHE A 305 5.69 -0.98 4.03
N SER A 306 5.28 -1.28 5.25
CA SER A 306 5.06 -0.27 6.29
C SER A 306 5.41 -0.83 7.67
N ALA A 307 6.38 -0.24 8.34
CA ALA A 307 6.79 -0.56 9.70
C ALA A 307 7.05 0.75 10.48
N PRO A 308 6.01 1.57 10.73
CA PRO A 308 6.17 2.80 11.47
C PRO A 308 6.64 2.49 12.91
N PRO A 309 7.49 3.35 13.50
CA PRO A 309 7.95 3.17 14.86
C PRO A 309 6.75 3.27 15.81
N VAL A 310 6.58 2.25 16.63
CA VAL A 310 5.64 2.30 17.75
C VAL A 310 6.38 2.93 18.94
N PRO A 311 5.88 4.03 19.51
CA PRO A 311 6.46 4.61 20.72
C PRO A 311 6.61 3.55 21.81
N GLU A 312 7.72 3.56 22.57
CA GLU A 312 7.98 2.58 23.64
C GLU A 312 6.78 2.41 24.60
N ALA A 313 6.16 3.53 24.98
CA ALA A 313 4.99 3.56 25.85
C ALA A 313 3.74 2.86 25.29
N GLU A 314 3.69 2.61 23.98
CA GLU A 314 2.56 2.00 23.27
C GLU A 314 2.88 0.60 22.72
N LYS A 315 4.12 0.11 22.83
CA LYS A 315 4.55 -1.19 22.30
C LYS A 315 3.80 -2.38 22.90
N GLU A 316 3.41 -2.29 24.17
CA GLU A 316 2.61 -3.34 24.82
C GLU A 316 1.16 -3.37 24.30
N ASP A 317 0.62 -2.21 23.90
CA ASP A 317 -0.76 -2.06 23.41
C ASP A 317 -0.88 -2.28 21.89
N MET A 318 0.16 -1.98 21.12
CA MET A 318 0.23 -2.08 19.66
C MET A 318 1.16 -3.24 19.24
N PRO A 319 0.63 -4.47 19.07
CA PRO A 319 1.46 -5.63 18.79
C PRO A 319 1.87 -5.73 17.33
N VAL A 320 1.43 -4.80 16.47
CA VAL A 320 1.70 -4.82 15.04
C VAL A 320 3.17 -4.45 14.82
N ARG A 321 3.93 -5.36 14.19
CA ARG A 321 5.33 -5.14 13.84
C ARG A 321 5.47 -4.37 12.52
N GLY A 322 4.55 -4.63 11.59
CA GLY A 322 4.53 -4.01 10.27
C GLY A 322 3.59 -4.74 9.32
N PHE A 323 3.44 -4.19 8.12
CA PHE A 323 2.59 -4.67 7.06
C PHE A 323 3.38 -4.80 5.77
N PHE A 324 3.07 -5.84 5.00
CA PHE A 324 3.50 -5.96 3.62
C PHE A 324 2.30 -6.33 2.76
N GLY A 325 2.12 -5.65 1.63
CA GLY A 325 1.03 -5.89 0.69
C GLY A 325 1.52 -5.84 -0.74
N ALA A 326 0.89 -6.65 -1.59
CA ALA A 326 1.09 -6.69 -3.02
C ALA A 326 -0.24 -6.52 -3.74
N LEU A 327 -0.24 -5.67 -4.76
CA LEU A 327 -1.36 -5.48 -5.67
C LEU A 327 -0.96 -6.03 -7.05
N ALA A 328 -1.56 -7.13 -7.47
CA ALA A 328 -1.43 -7.65 -8.82
C ALA A 328 -2.54 -7.03 -9.69
N VAL A 329 -2.16 -6.32 -10.74
CA VAL A 329 -3.12 -5.56 -11.56
C VAL A 329 -3.08 -6.01 -13.01
N GLN A 330 -4.27 -6.31 -13.53
CA GLN A 330 -4.57 -6.54 -14.94
C GLN A 330 -5.60 -5.50 -15.38
N ALA A 331 -5.85 -5.38 -16.68
CA ALA A 331 -6.73 -4.32 -17.18
C ALA A 331 -8.18 -4.42 -16.66
N ASP A 332 -8.69 -5.62 -16.35
CA ASP A 332 -10.03 -5.88 -15.84
C ASP A 332 -10.10 -6.12 -14.32
N GLN A 333 -8.98 -6.43 -13.67
CA GLN A 333 -9.00 -6.81 -12.26
C GLN A 333 -7.75 -6.37 -11.50
N ALA A 334 -7.96 -6.08 -10.22
CA ALA A 334 -6.89 -5.82 -9.25
C ALA A 334 -7.06 -6.75 -8.05
N GLU A 335 -6.02 -7.51 -7.72
CA GLU A 335 -5.98 -8.43 -6.58
C GLU A 335 -5.00 -7.94 -5.52
N LEU A 336 -5.46 -7.87 -4.28
CA LEU A 336 -4.67 -7.53 -3.10
C LEU A 336 -4.36 -8.82 -2.32
N ASP A 337 -3.09 -9.02 -1.99
CA ASP A 337 -2.64 -9.97 -0.98
C ASP A 337 -1.73 -9.23 -0.01
N GLY A 338 -1.97 -9.37 1.29
CA GLY A 338 -1.21 -8.66 2.30
C GLY A 338 -1.11 -9.42 3.60
N PHE A 339 -0.05 -9.15 4.35
CA PHE A 339 0.21 -9.75 5.64
C PHE A 339 0.57 -8.68 6.66
N LEU A 340 -0.22 -8.61 7.72
CA LEU A 340 0.01 -7.78 8.88
C LEU A 340 0.72 -8.63 9.94
N SER A 341 1.98 -8.32 10.21
CA SER A 341 2.79 -9.02 11.21
C SER A 341 2.48 -8.54 12.61
N SER A 342 2.41 -9.47 13.57
CA SER A 342 2.21 -9.13 14.96
C SER A 342 3.05 -9.97 15.92
N SER A 343 3.41 -9.38 17.07
CA SER A 343 4.14 -10.05 18.16
C SER A 343 3.26 -10.99 18.99
N ARG A 344 1.93 -10.84 18.90
CA ARG A 344 0.94 -11.73 19.52
C ARG A 344 -0.15 -12.08 18.49
N PRO A 345 -0.87 -13.20 18.64
CA PRO A 345 -1.95 -13.56 17.73
C PRO A 345 -2.95 -12.40 17.58
N LEU A 346 -3.20 -11.98 16.34
CA LEU A 346 -4.28 -11.06 16.02
C LEU A 346 -5.54 -11.88 15.86
N LEU A 347 -6.59 -11.50 16.59
CA LEU A 347 -7.91 -12.09 16.43
C LEU A 347 -7.96 -13.63 16.62
N GLY A 348 -7.05 -14.17 17.43
CA GLY A 348 -6.62 -15.58 17.38
C GLY A 348 -6.62 -16.32 18.71
N GLY A 349 -7.01 -15.68 19.83
CA GLY A 349 -7.14 -16.38 21.11
C GLY A 349 -8.30 -17.38 21.12
N THR A 350 -9.37 -17.04 20.40
CA THR A 350 -10.53 -17.87 20.06
C THR A 350 -11.08 -17.38 18.71
N ARG A 351 -11.45 -18.27 17.79
CA ARG A 351 -12.10 -17.83 16.54
C ARG A 351 -13.40 -17.10 16.87
N GLY A 352 -13.65 -15.98 16.20
CA GLY A 352 -14.93 -15.28 16.29
C GLY A 352 -16.11 -16.19 15.93
N PRO A 353 -17.33 -15.89 16.40
CA PRO A 353 -18.49 -16.73 16.15
C PRO A 353 -18.99 -16.64 14.70
N ALA A 354 -19.61 -17.71 14.21
CA ALA A 354 -20.26 -17.71 12.90
C ALA A 354 -21.52 -16.82 12.92
N SER A 355 -21.74 -16.04 11.85
CA SER A 355 -22.99 -15.33 11.67
C SER A 355 -24.11 -16.30 11.28
N ALA A 356 -25.21 -16.25 12.02
CA ALA A 356 -26.38 -17.05 11.69
C ALA A 356 -27.26 -16.43 10.60
N LEU A 357 -27.26 -15.10 10.44
CA LEU A 357 -27.86 -14.42 9.29
C LEU A 357 -27.31 -14.96 7.96
N LEU A 358 -25.99 -15.18 7.88
CA LEU A 358 -25.39 -15.70 6.64
C LEU A 358 -25.78 -17.16 6.35
N GLY A 359 -26.06 -17.97 7.37
CA GLY A 359 -26.43 -19.37 7.19
C GLY A 359 -27.83 -19.58 6.62
N ARG A 360 -28.74 -18.61 6.78
CA ARG A 360 -30.10 -18.67 6.22
C ARG A 360 -30.68 -17.27 6.03
N ALA A 361 -30.58 -16.75 4.80
CA ALA A 361 -31.17 -15.46 4.41
C ALA A 361 -31.66 -15.51 2.96
N ALA A 362 -32.30 -14.42 2.51
CA ALA A 362 -32.65 -14.27 1.10
C ALA A 362 -31.38 -14.35 0.23
N VAL A 363 -31.45 -15.04 -0.90
CA VAL A 363 -30.29 -15.20 -1.78
C VAL A 363 -30.05 -13.94 -2.63
N GLY A 364 -28.81 -13.76 -3.06
CA GLY A 364 -28.40 -12.70 -3.99
C GLY A 364 -28.41 -11.28 -3.41
N PRO A 365 -27.74 -11.02 -2.26
CA PRO A 365 -27.49 -9.67 -1.79
C PRO A 365 -26.56 -8.91 -2.78
N VAL A 366 -26.76 -7.61 -2.92
CA VAL A 366 -25.88 -6.70 -3.69
C VAL A 366 -24.72 -6.17 -2.85
N ALA A 367 -24.80 -6.27 -1.52
CA ALA A 367 -23.68 -6.05 -0.63
C ALA A 367 -23.78 -6.95 0.60
N ALA A 368 -22.64 -7.39 1.11
CA ALA A 368 -22.54 -8.20 2.32
C ALA A 368 -21.36 -7.72 3.15
N ALA A 369 -21.54 -7.64 4.47
CA ALA A 369 -20.45 -7.38 5.41
C ALA A 369 -20.56 -8.32 6.59
N GLN A 370 -19.42 -8.76 7.12
CA GLN A 370 -19.32 -9.55 8.33
C GLN A 370 -18.16 -9.04 9.20
N LEU A 371 -18.43 -8.89 10.49
CA LEU A 371 -17.45 -8.77 11.55
C LEU A 371 -17.60 -10.00 12.44
N SER A 372 -16.60 -10.89 12.46
CA SER A 372 -16.56 -12.04 13.36
C SER A 372 -15.32 -11.91 14.26
N VAL A 373 -15.50 -11.24 15.39
CA VAL A 373 -14.41 -10.88 16.31
C VAL A 373 -14.86 -11.07 17.75
N PRO A 374 -14.09 -11.80 18.59
CA PRO A 374 -14.33 -11.86 20.02
C PRO A 374 -14.47 -10.46 20.64
N PRO A 375 -15.51 -10.20 21.47
CA PRO A 375 -15.77 -8.85 22.00
C PRO A 375 -14.59 -8.23 22.75
N GLU A 376 -13.81 -9.03 23.48
CA GLU A 376 -12.63 -8.53 24.21
C GLU A 376 -11.48 -8.14 23.26
N GLU A 377 -11.33 -8.83 22.13
CA GLU A 377 -10.34 -8.45 21.12
C GLU A 377 -10.75 -7.15 20.40
N LEU A 378 -12.03 -7.01 20.07
CA LEU A 378 -12.59 -5.75 19.58
C LEU A 378 -12.40 -4.62 20.60
N ALA A 379 -12.65 -4.91 21.88
CA ALA A 379 -12.46 -3.94 22.97
C ALA A 379 -11.00 -3.50 23.08
N ARG A 380 -10.05 -4.42 22.93
CA ARG A 380 -8.61 -4.09 22.94
C ARG A 380 -8.22 -3.19 21.77
N LEU A 381 -8.76 -3.42 20.58
CA LEU A 381 -8.50 -2.57 19.42
C LEU A 381 -9.07 -1.15 19.59
N VAL A 382 -10.28 -1.03 20.11
CA VAL A 382 -10.97 0.26 20.25
C VAL A 382 -10.48 1.02 21.48
N PHE A 383 -10.46 0.37 22.64
CA PHE A 383 -10.21 1.00 23.94
C PHE A 383 -8.76 0.81 24.43
N GLY A 384 -8.02 -0.20 23.95
CA GLY A 384 -6.72 -0.60 24.51
C GLY A 384 -6.84 -1.75 25.50
N SER A 385 -5.70 -2.21 26.03
CA SER A 385 -5.67 -3.33 26.99
C SER A 385 -6.51 -3.03 28.25
N PRO A 386 -7.07 -4.05 28.94
CA PRO A 386 -7.96 -3.88 30.10
C PRO A 386 -7.49 -2.87 31.16
N GLU A 387 -6.19 -2.81 31.41
CA GLU A 387 -5.58 -1.94 32.44
C GLU A 387 -4.86 -0.72 31.85
N SER A 388 -4.94 -0.52 30.54
CA SER A 388 -4.22 0.57 29.86
C SER A 388 -4.78 1.95 30.25
N PRO A 389 -3.92 2.98 30.41
CA PRO A 389 -4.36 4.37 30.56
C PRO A 389 -5.21 4.85 29.37
N ARG A 390 -5.02 4.26 28.18
CA ARG A 390 -5.85 4.52 26.99
C ARG A 390 -7.29 4.07 27.20
N ARG A 391 -7.52 2.87 27.77
CA ARG A 391 -8.87 2.34 28.04
C ARG A 391 -9.60 3.20 29.05
N GLN A 392 -8.93 3.56 30.14
CA GLN A 392 -9.52 4.42 31.17
C GLN A 392 -9.99 5.77 30.59
N ARG A 393 -9.11 6.47 29.84
CA ARG A 393 -9.45 7.75 29.19
C ARG A 393 -10.61 7.62 28.20
N THR A 394 -10.64 6.52 27.43
CA THR A 394 -11.69 6.30 26.42
C THR A 394 -13.02 5.97 27.06
N LEU A 395 -13.03 5.10 28.08
CA LEU A 395 -14.23 4.75 28.85
C LEU A 395 -14.82 5.97 29.57
N GLU A 396 -13.99 6.81 30.16
CA GLU A 396 -14.45 8.06 30.80
C GLU A 396 -15.09 9.02 29.78
N ARG A 397 -14.50 9.15 28.58
CA ARG A 397 -15.06 9.96 27.50
C ARG A 397 -16.45 9.47 27.10
N TRP A 398 -16.63 8.16 26.95
CA TRP A 398 -17.91 7.56 26.60
C TRP A 398 -18.93 7.69 27.73
N ARG A 399 -18.51 7.53 28.99
CA ARG A 399 -19.37 7.75 30.15
C ARG A 399 -19.86 9.20 30.24
N LYS A 400 -19.03 10.18 29.88
CA LYS A 400 -19.46 11.60 29.78
C LYS A 400 -20.52 11.83 28.70
N GLN A 401 -20.52 11.02 27.65
CA GLN A 401 -21.58 10.97 26.62
C GLN A 401 -22.77 10.08 27.04
N GLY A 402 -22.74 9.56 28.28
CA GLY A 402 -23.76 8.70 28.86
C GLY A 402 -23.81 7.29 28.26
N LEU A 403 -22.69 6.78 27.74
CA LEU A 403 -22.53 5.41 27.24
C LEU A 403 -21.64 4.62 28.19
N ASP A 404 -22.16 3.52 28.75
CA ASP A 404 -21.35 2.59 29.53
C ASP A 404 -20.88 1.45 28.62
N ALA A 405 -19.65 1.57 28.12
CA ALA A 405 -19.13 0.67 27.08
C ALA A 405 -18.86 -0.75 27.59
N GLU A 406 -18.46 -0.92 28.87
CA GLU A 406 -18.03 -2.21 29.40
C GLU A 406 -19.19 -3.24 29.47
N PRO A 407 -20.38 -2.90 30.00
CA PRO A 407 -21.53 -3.79 29.93
C PRO A 407 -21.99 -4.08 28.50
N LEU A 408 -21.88 -3.10 27.59
CA LEU A 408 -22.24 -3.26 26.19
C LEU A 408 -21.32 -4.25 25.47
N LEU A 409 -20.01 -4.15 25.67
CA LEU A 409 -19.05 -5.07 25.07
C LEU A 409 -19.27 -6.50 25.56
N LYS A 410 -19.53 -6.67 26.86
CA LYS A 410 -19.84 -7.98 27.46
C LYS A 410 -21.17 -8.56 27.00
N ALA A 411 -22.09 -7.71 26.52
CA ALA A 411 -23.39 -8.10 26.01
C ALA A 411 -23.37 -8.58 24.55
N LEU A 412 -22.28 -8.33 23.81
CA LEU A 412 -22.12 -8.78 22.44
C LEU A 412 -21.52 -10.20 22.40
N ARG A 413 -21.94 -11.00 21.43
CA ARG A 413 -21.34 -12.31 21.14
C ARG A 413 -20.10 -12.20 20.27
N GLY A 414 -20.02 -11.17 19.43
CA GLY A 414 -18.87 -10.89 18.57
C GLY A 414 -19.08 -11.17 17.08
N ASP A 415 -20.28 -11.61 16.68
CA ASP A 415 -20.67 -11.71 15.28
C ASP A 415 -21.68 -10.62 14.92
N VAL A 416 -21.34 -9.84 13.90
CA VAL A 416 -22.22 -8.89 13.25
C VAL A 416 -22.20 -9.17 11.76
N ALA A 417 -23.36 -9.27 11.13
CA ALA A 417 -23.47 -9.39 9.69
C ALA A 417 -24.50 -8.42 9.14
N MET A 418 -24.27 -7.96 7.92
CA MET A 418 -25.16 -7.08 7.18
C MET A 418 -25.32 -7.60 5.76
N LEU A 419 -26.56 -7.68 5.29
CA LEU A 419 -26.92 -8.03 3.92
C LEU A 419 -27.77 -6.90 3.34
N VAL A 420 -27.43 -6.46 2.14
CA VAL A 420 -28.16 -5.42 1.42
C VAL A 420 -28.73 -6.02 0.15
N TYR A 421 -30.02 -5.77 -0.07
CA TYR A 421 -30.78 -6.24 -1.23
C TYR A 421 -31.34 -5.04 -1.98
N PHE A 422 -31.31 -5.11 -3.30
CA PHE A 422 -31.93 -4.10 -4.15
C PHE A 422 -33.31 -4.55 -4.63
N ASP A 423 -34.32 -3.71 -4.48
CA ASP A 423 -35.67 -3.95 -4.99
C ASP A 423 -35.86 -3.23 -6.32
N ALA A 424 -35.54 -3.95 -7.40
CA ALA A 424 -35.65 -3.43 -8.77
C ALA A 424 -37.09 -3.11 -9.18
N ALA A 425 -38.09 -3.88 -8.71
CA ALA A 425 -39.48 -3.64 -9.07
C ALA A 425 -40.01 -2.35 -8.41
N ALA A 426 -39.71 -2.16 -7.11
CA ALA A 426 -40.05 -0.93 -6.41
C ALA A 426 -39.28 0.28 -6.96
N PHE A 427 -38.00 0.10 -7.33
CA PHE A 427 -37.21 1.12 -8.01
C PHE A 427 -37.86 1.55 -9.33
N PHE A 428 -38.20 0.62 -10.23
CA PHE A 428 -38.83 0.97 -11.51
C PHE A 428 -40.19 1.63 -11.33
N ARG A 429 -40.99 1.19 -10.36
CA ARG A 429 -42.27 1.83 -10.04
C ARG A 429 -42.09 3.30 -9.67
N SER A 430 -41.19 3.61 -8.74
CA SER A 430 -40.90 4.98 -8.32
C SER A 430 -40.21 5.78 -9.43
N PHE A 431 -39.24 5.20 -10.14
CA PHE A 431 -38.57 5.85 -11.27
C PHE A 431 -39.54 6.29 -12.37
N ILE A 432 -40.53 5.45 -12.71
CA ILE A 432 -41.53 5.76 -13.74
C ILE A 432 -42.56 6.78 -13.25
N GLN A 433 -42.93 6.73 -11.96
CA GLN A 433 -43.91 7.66 -11.37
C GLN A 433 -43.31 9.05 -11.13
N ASP A 434 -42.11 9.08 -10.53
CA ASP A 434 -41.48 10.31 -10.02
C ASP A 434 -40.45 10.90 -10.99
N GLN A 435 -40.11 10.16 -12.06
CA GLN A 435 -39.09 10.53 -13.06
C GLN A 435 -37.71 10.83 -12.44
N ARG A 436 -37.42 10.24 -11.28
CA ARG A 436 -36.16 10.41 -10.56
C ARG A 436 -35.68 9.07 -10.03
N PRO A 437 -34.37 8.78 -10.08
CA PRO A 437 -33.84 7.55 -9.50
C PRO A 437 -33.94 7.63 -7.98
N ALA A 438 -34.70 6.71 -7.38
CA ALA A 438 -34.82 6.55 -5.95
C ALA A 438 -34.52 5.09 -5.59
N PRO A 439 -33.31 4.78 -5.08
CA PRO A 439 -32.94 3.40 -4.76
C PRO A 439 -33.91 2.83 -3.71
N LYS A 440 -34.44 1.65 -4.00
CA LYS A 440 -35.30 0.88 -3.09
C LYS A 440 -34.60 -0.43 -2.79
N GLY A 441 -34.72 -0.88 -1.55
CA GLY A 441 -34.01 -2.07 -1.11
C GLY A 441 -34.29 -2.38 0.34
N THR A 442 -33.67 -3.46 0.80
CA THR A 442 -33.76 -3.93 2.17
C THR A 442 -32.37 -4.14 2.72
N VAL A 443 -32.10 -3.57 3.90
CA VAL A 443 -30.91 -3.82 4.70
C VAL A 443 -31.32 -4.71 5.86
N VAL A 444 -30.66 -5.85 5.99
CA VAL A 444 -30.81 -6.75 7.14
C VAL A 444 -29.47 -6.79 7.86
N MET A 445 -29.45 -6.36 9.12
CA MET A 445 -28.29 -6.44 9.98
C MET A 445 -28.61 -7.26 11.21
N GLU A 446 -27.73 -8.19 11.57
CA GLU A 446 -27.86 -9.03 12.75
C GLU A 446 -26.59 -8.94 13.59
N ALA A 447 -26.76 -8.79 14.91
CA ALA A 447 -25.69 -8.88 15.89
C ALA A 447 -26.05 -9.94 16.94
N GLY A 448 -25.12 -10.87 17.21
CA GLY A 448 -25.26 -11.84 18.28
C GLY A 448 -25.10 -11.19 19.66
N LEU A 449 -25.93 -11.59 20.61
CA LEU A 449 -25.94 -11.10 21.99
C LEU A 449 -25.72 -12.25 22.98
N THR A 450 -25.09 -11.91 24.10
CA THR A 450 -24.99 -12.74 25.31
C THR A 450 -25.85 -12.19 26.44
N SER A 451 -26.25 -10.91 26.35
CA SER A 451 -27.05 -10.23 27.36
C SER A 451 -27.88 -9.10 26.74
N LEU A 452 -29.20 -9.14 26.89
CA LEU A 452 -30.11 -8.14 26.34
C LEU A 452 -30.17 -6.80 27.11
N PRO A 453 -30.17 -6.76 28.46
CA PRO A 453 -30.45 -5.52 29.21
C PRO A 453 -29.57 -4.31 28.85
N PRO A 454 -28.23 -4.41 28.72
CA PRO A 454 -27.39 -3.27 28.36
C PRO A 454 -27.72 -2.72 26.98
N VAL A 455 -27.97 -3.61 26.01
CA VAL A 455 -28.32 -3.26 24.63
C VAL A 455 -29.69 -2.59 24.56
N LEU A 456 -30.67 -3.12 25.29
CA LEU A 456 -32.00 -2.54 25.37
C LEU A 456 -31.97 -1.13 25.97
N GLN A 457 -31.16 -0.90 27.00
CA GLN A 457 -30.98 0.42 27.61
C GLN A 457 -30.35 1.41 26.63
N LEU A 458 -29.29 1.00 25.91
CA LEU A 458 -28.65 1.82 24.88
C LEU A 458 -29.65 2.23 23.80
N ILE A 459 -30.38 1.26 23.25
CA ILE A 459 -31.37 1.51 22.20
C ILE A 459 -32.44 2.46 22.71
N GLN A 460 -33.03 2.21 23.88
CA GLN A 460 -34.07 3.09 24.43
C GLN A 460 -33.58 4.53 24.60
N LYS A 461 -32.34 4.71 25.09
CA LYS A 461 -31.74 6.04 25.18
C LYS A 461 -31.61 6.69 23.81
N GLN A 462 -31.07 5.97 22.83
CA GLN A 462 -30.86 6.50 21.48
C GLN A 462 -32.17 6.82 20.75
N LEU A 463 -33.24 6.05 21.00
CA LEU A 463 -34.58 6.36 20.48
C LEU A 463 -35.18 7.61 21.15
N GLN A 464 -34.92 7.84 22.44
CA GLN A 464 -35.35 9.05 23.16
C GLN A 464 -34.62 10.30 22.65
N ASP A 465 -33.31 10.20 22.44
CA ASP A 465 -32.46 11.32 22.02
C ASP A 465 -32.76 11.79 20.58
N ASN A 466 -33.13 10.86 19.68
CA ASN A 466 -33.33 11.16 18.26
C ASN A 466 -34.73 11.69 17.89
N GLY A 467 -35.67 11.79 18.84
CA GLY A 467 -37.03 12.30 18.60
C GLY A 467 -37.89 11.48 17.63
N LEU A 468 -37.43 10.31 17.20
CA LEU A 468 -38.12 9.42 16.28
C LEU A 468 -39.23 8.65 17.02
N VAL A 469 -40.43 8.57 16.43
CA VAL A 469 -41.55 7.85 17.01
C VAL A 469 -41.46 6.36 16.64
N PHE A 470 -41.43 5.50 17.66
CA PHE A 470 -41.43 4.04 17.48
C PHE A 470 -42.64 3.41 18.15
N GLN A 471 -43.22 2.42 17.48
CA GLN A 471 -44.14 1.48 18.11
C GLN A 471 -43.32 0.37 18.76
N LYS A 472 -43.45 0.24 20.09
CA LYS A 472 -42.80 -0.80 20.87
C LYS A 472 -43.80 -1.92 21.17
N GLU A 473 -43.45 -3.13 20.78
CA GLU A 473 -44.17 -4.35 21.11
C GLU A 473 -43.24 -5.26 21.92
N ALA A 474 -43.67 -5.71 23.09
CA ALA A 474 -42.90 -6.64 23.92
C ALA A 474 -43.75 -7.88 24.22
N GLN A 475 -43.29 -9.04 23.76
CA GLN A 475 -43.99 -10.32 23.98
C GLN A 475 -42.98 -11.47 24.05
N GLY A 476 -43.11 -12.33 25.06
CA GLY A 476 -42.36 -13.60 25.13
C GLY A 476 -40.83 -13.46 25.05
N GLY A 477 -40.24 -12.45 25.71
CA GLY A 477 -38.80 -12.19 25.68
C GLY A 477 -38.28 -11.50 24.41
N THR A 478 -39.18 -11.20 23.46
CA THR A 478 -38.87 -10.42 22.25
C THR A 478 -39.36 -8.98 22.45
N THR A 479 -38.49 -8.00 22.22
CA THR A 479 -38.87 -6.59 22.14
C THR A 479 -38.67 -6.12 20.71
N ARG A 480 -39.74 -5.66 20.06
CA ARG A 480 -39.72 -5.13 18.70
C ARG A 480 -40.04 -3.66 18.70
N PHE A 481 -39.19 -2.88 18.05
CA PHE A 481 -39.43 -1.47 17.74
C PHE A 481 -39.72 -1.36 16.25
N ARG A 482 -40.79 -0.65 15.89
CA ARG A 482 -41.15 -0.37 14.49
C ARG A 482 -41.29 1.12 14.26
N THR A 483 -40.79 1.60 13.14
CA THR A 483 -41.00 2.97 12.66
C THR A 483 -41.03 3.01 11.14
N ARG A 484 -41.19 4.20 10.57
CA ARG A 484 -40.94 4.48 9.16
C ARG A 484 -39.87 5.55 9.02
N LEU A 485 -38.86 5.27 8.22
CA LEU A 485 -37.80 6.21 7.88
C LEU A 485 -37.74 6.34 6.36
N LEU A 486 -37.82 7.57 5.84
CA LEU A 486 -37.88 7.82 4.39
C LEU A 486 -38.96 6.98 3.68
N GLU A 487 -40.14 6.88 4.31
CA GLU A 487 -41.29 6.07 3.87
C GLU A 487 -41.08 4.55 3.89
N GLN A 488 -39.89 4.07 4.25
CA GLN A 488 -39.60 2.65 4.34
C GLN A 488 -39.84 2.13 5.76
N PRO A 489 -40.41 0.93 5.92
CA PRO A 489 -40.56 0.31 7.23
C PRO A 489 -39.17 -0.02 7.79
N VAL A 490 -38.97 0.32 9.06
CA VAL A 490 -37.78 -0.06 9.83
C VAL A 490 -38.25 -0.82 11.06
N SER A 491 -37.67 -2.00 11.28
CA SER A 491 -37.94 -2.80 12.45
C SER A 491 -36.63 -3.23 13.13
N LEU A 492 -36.58 -3.06 14.45
CA LEU A 492 -35.49 -3.53 15.29
C LEU A 492 -36.07 -4.54 16.26
N THR A 493 -35.69 -5.80 16.11
CA THR A 493 -36.13 -6.91 16.95
C THR A 493 -34.99 -7.31 17.88
N LEU A 494 -35.24 -7.30 19.18
CA LEU A 494 -34.30 -7.70 20.21
C LEU A 494 -34.80 -8.94 20.94
N THR A 495 -33.92 -9.92 21.08
CA THR A 495 -34.12 -11.18 21.82
C THR A 495 -32.94 -11.36 22.79
N PRO A 496 -32.99 -12.32 23.73
CA PRO A 496 -31.85 -12.60 24.61
C PRO A 496 -30.55 -12.94 23.87
N GLU A 497 -30.67 -13.52 22.68
CA GLU A 497 -29.52 -14.02 21.91
C GLU A 497 -29.11 -13.12 20.74
N ARG A 498 -29.96 -12.17 20.30
CA ARG A 498 -29.74 -11.40 19.07
C ARG A 498 -30.43 -10.05 19.04
N ALA A 499 -29.82 -9.13 18.29
CA ALA A 499 -30.44 -7.91 17.79
C ALA A 499 -30.49 -7.97 16.26
N THR A 500 -31.68 -7.79 15.67
CA THR A 500 -31.90 -7.81 14.22
C THR A 500 -32.54 -6.49 13.80
N LEU A 501 -31.87 -5.77 12.90
CA LEU A 501 -32.38 -4.57 12.25
C LEU A 501 -32.77 -4.93 10.81
N GLU A 502 -34.01 -4.66 10.44
CA GLU A 502 -34.51 -4.76 9.08
C GLU A 502 -35.02 -3.38 8.66
N ALA A 503 -34.43 -2.80 7.62
CA ALA A 503 -34.84 -1.51 7.06
C ALA A 503 -35.15 -1.68 5.57
N GLY A 504 -36.40 -1.49 5.18
CA GLY A 504 -36.89 -1.75 3.82
C GLY A 504 -38.03 -2.76 3.78
N GLU A 505 -38.52 -3.05 2.58
CA GLU A 505 -39.65 -3.96 2.38
C GLU A 505 -39.32 -5.41 2.76
N VAL A 506 -40.37 -6.19 3.10
CA VAL A 506 -40.23 -7.57 3.54
C VAL A 506 -39.80 -8.46 2.36
N LEU A 507 -38.74 -9.24 2.54
CA LEU A 507 -38.16 -10.12 1.51
C LEU A 507 -38.93 -11.45 1.30
N ALA A 508 -40.20 -11.54 1.70
CA ALA A 508 -40.96 -12.81 1.79
C ALA A 508 -41.12 -13.57 0.47
N GLY A 509 -40.95 -12.91 -0.68
CA GLY A 509 -41.01 -13.52 -2.00
C GLY A 509 -39.66 -14.00 -2.56
N ARG A 510 -38.55 -13.79 -1.85
CA ARG A 510 -37.22 -14.24 -2.29
C ARG A 510 -36.91 -15.64 -1.80
N GLU A 511 -36.23 -16.41 -2.63
CA GLU A 511 -35.66 -17.69 -2.23
C GLU A 511 -34.68 -17.49 -1.07
N THR A 512 -34.71 -18.40 -0.08
CA THR A 512 -33.82 -18.35 1.08
C THR A 512 -32.82 -19.50 1.02
N GLY A 513 -31.57 -19.23 1.39
CA GLY A 513 -30.49 -20.22 1.36
C GLY A 513 -29.30 -19.80 2.23
N ASP A 514 -28.23 -20.59 2.17
CA ASP A 514 -26.96 -20.31 2.84
C ASP A 514 -26.14 -19.31 2.00
N VAL A 515 -26.31 -18.03 2.32
CA VAL A 515 -25.60 -16.92 1.69
C VAL A 515 -24.10 -17.02 2.00
N GLY A 516 -23.74 -17.39 3.23
CA GLY A 516 -22.35 -17.57 3.63
C GLY A 516 -21.63 -18.62 2.80
N ALA A 517 -22.25 -19.76 2.52
CA ALA A 517 -21.67 -20.82 1.69
C ALA A 517 -21.47 -20.36 0.25
N THR A 518 -22.42 -19.58 -0.27
CA THR A 518 -22.32 -18.99 -1.62
C THR A 518 -21.14 -18.00 -1.69
N LEU A 519 -20.99 -17.13 -0.69
CA LEU A 519 -19.88 -16.18 -0.61
C LEU A 519 -18.53 -16.87 -0.46
N ARG A 520 -18.43 -17.92 0.38
CA ARG A 520 -17.23 -18.76 0.51
C ARG A 520 -16.83 -19.43 -0.80
N THR A 521 -17.80 -19.96 -1.53
CA THR A 521 -17.54 -20.59 -2.83
C THR A 521 -16.98 -19.58 -3.84
N ARG A 522 -17.46 -18.34 -3.80
CA ARG A 522 -17.07 -17.30 -4.76
C ARG A 522 -15.73 -16.63 -4.42
N PHE A 523 -15.49 -16.31 -3.15
CA PHE A 523 -14.38 -15.45 -2.73
C PHE A 523 -13.25 -16.18 -2.00
N GLY A 524 -13.43 -17.46 -1.67
CA GLY A 524 -12.45 -18.29 -0.98
C GLY A 524 -13.08 -19.05 0.17
N ALA A 525 -12.67 -20.31 0.36
CA ALA A 525 -13.37 -21.28 1.22
C ALA A 525 -13.61 -20.83 2.67
N GLU A 526 -12.81 -19.89 3.20
CA GLU A 526 -12.91 -19.39 4.58
C GLU A 526 -13.49 -17.96 4.67
N ALA A 527 -13.59 -17.21 3.56
CA ALA A 527 -14.11 -15.84 3.57
C ALA A 527 -15.56 -15.78 4.09
N PHE A 528 -15.95 -14.73 4.81
CA PHE A 528 -17.24 -14.70 5.54
C PHE A 528 -17.41 -15.90 6.49
N GLY A 529 -16.30 -16.44 6.99
CA GLY A 529 -16.24 -17.51 7.97
C GLY A 529 -16.05 -16.99 9.39
N PRO A 530 -16.07 -17.89 10.39
CA PRO A 530 -15.79 -17.55 11.78
C PRO A 530 -14.37 -16.97 11.94
N GLY A 531 -14.23 -15.82 12.59
CA GLY A 531 -12.96 -15.09 12.75
C GLY A 531 -12.63 -14.11 11.63
N HIS A 532 -13.42 -14.06 10.55
CA HIS A 532 -13.16 -13.18 9.41
C HIS A 532 -13.87 -11.83 9.52
N LEU A 533 -13.20 -10.81 8.98
CA LEU A 533 -13.78 -9.49 8.67
C LEU A 533 -13.88 -9.38 7.16
N SER A 534 -15.10 -9.47 6.63
CA SER A 534 -15.31 -9.59 5.19
C SER A 534 -16.29 -8.52 4.69
N LEU A 535 -16.05 -7.99 3.50
CA LEU A 535 -16.90 -7.03 2.81
C LEU A 535 -17.02 -7.42 1.34
N MET A 536 -18.22 -7.29 0.79
CA MET A 536 -18.50 -7.44 -0.63
C MET A 536 -19.50 -6.39 -1.09
N VAL A 537 -19.27 -5.84 -2.28
CA VAL A 537 -20.24 -5.09 -3.08
C VAL A 537 -20.29 -5.69 -4.48
N ASP A 538 -21.49 -5.89 -5.03
CA ASP A 538 -21.71 -6.58 -6.31
C ASP A 538 -22.69 -5.80 -7.21
N MET A 539 -22.12 -5.08 -8.18
CA MET A 539 -22.88 -4.38 -9.21
C MET A 539 -23.33 -5.28 -10.35
N GLY A 540 -22.65 -6.40 -10.58
CA GLY A 540 -23.14 -7.47 -11.45
C GLY A 540 -24.50 -7.97 -10.98
N ARG A 541 -24.63 -8.23 -9.68
CA ARG A 541 -25.89 -8.64 -9.05
C ARG A 541 -26.98 -7.57 -9.17
N LEU A 542 -26.65 -6.30 -8.94
CA LEU A 542 -27.59 -5.19 -9.10
C LEU A 542 -28.13 -5.12 -10.54
N ARG A 543 -27.24 -5.22 -11.54
CA ARG A 543 -27.63 -5.24 -12.96
C ARG A 543 -28.50 -6.44 -13.29
N ALA A 544 -28.15 -7.62 -12.78
CA ALA A 544 -28.95 -8.83 -12.96
C ALA A 544 -30.36 -8.68 -12.35
N ASP A 545 -30.48 -8.09 -11.16
CA ASP A 545 -31.76 -7.82 -10.52
C ASP A 545 -32.60 -6.80 -11.32
N LEU A 546 -31.99 -5.77 -11.89
CA LEU A 546 -32.66 -4.79 -12.77
C LEU A 546 -33.16 -5.41 -14.09
N ALA A 547 -32.32 -6.20 -14.75
CA ALA A 547 -32.65 -6.87 -16.00
C ALA A 547 -33.67 -8.01 -15.80
N GLY A 548 -33.71 -8.60 -14.61
CA GLY A 548 -34.59 -9.72 -14.25
C GLY A 548 -36.05 -9.34 -14.02
N VAL A 549 -36.37 -8.04 -13.87
CA VAL A 549 -37.76 -7.60 -13.62
C VAL A 549 -38.64 -7.86 -14.85
N ARG A 550 -39.66 -8.71 -14.69
CA ARG A 550 -40.62 -9.04 -15.76
C ARG A 550 -41.89 -8.20 -15.71
N GLU A 551 -42.35 -7.87 -14.51
CA GLU A 551 -43.60 -7.14 -14.29
C GLU A 551 -43.44 -6.18 -13.11
N VAL A 552 -44.10 -5.02 -13.20
CA VAL A 552 -44.19 -4.03 -12.12
C VAL A 552 -45.66 -3.61 -11.98
N PRO A 553 -46.27 -3.77 -10.79
CA PRO A 553 -47.67 -3.41 -10.60
C PRO A 553 -47.96 -1.95 -10.98
N GLY A 554 -48.98 -1.73 -11.80
CA GLY A 554 -49.38 -0.40 -12.28
C GLY A 554 -48.54 0.16 -13.43
N VAL A 555 -47.60 -0.62 -13.98
CA VAL A 555 -46.74 -0.21 -15.09
C VAL A 555 -46.96 -1.12 -16.30
N SER A 556 -47.22 -0.54 -17.47
CA SER A 556 -47.32 -1.30 -18.73
C SER A 556 -45.97 -1.87 -19.17
N THR A 557 -45.96 -3.07 -19.77
CA THR A 557 -44.74 -3.74 -20.26
C THR A 557 -43.87 -2.84 -21.15
N GLY A 558 -44.46 -2.08 -22.07
CA GLY A 558 -43.71 -1.19 -22.96
C GLY A 558 -42.94 -0.09 -22.22
N LYS A 559 -43.55 0.51 -21.19
CA LYS A 559 -42.87 1.51 -20.32
C LYS A 559 -41.76 0.86 -19.51
N LEU A 560 -42.00 -0.32 -18.94
CA LEU A 560 -40.98 -1.04 -18.17
C LEU A 560 -39.74 -1.34 -19.03
N LEU A 561 -39.93 -1.88 -20.24
CA LEU A 561 -38.84 -2.19 -21.17
C LEU A 561 -38.05 -0.92 -21.54
N ALA A 562 -38.74 0.18 -21.84
CA ALA A 562 -38.08 1.45 -22.16
C ALA A 562 -37.25 1.96 -20.96
N SER A 563 -37.79 1.89 -19.74
CA SER A 563 -37.07 2.27 -18.52
C SER A 563 -35.90 1.35 -18.21
N GLN A 564 -36.02 0.04 -18.46
CA GLN A 564 -34.93 -0.92 -18.29
C GLN A 564 -33.77 -0.60 -19.23
N VAL A 565 -34.04 -0.37 -20.52
CA VAL A 565 -33.01 0.01 -21.49
C VAL A 565 -32.32 1.31 -21.06
N PHE A 566 -33.08 2.32 -20.65
CA PHE A 566 -32.52 3.59 -20.19
C PHE A 566 -31.64 3.43 -18.95
N VAL A 567 -32.13 2.73 -17.91
CA VAL A 567 -31.38 2.56 -16.65
C VAL A 567 -30.15 1.70 -16.86
N SER A 568 -30.22 0.64 -17.67
CA SER A 568 -29.05 -0.16 -18.02
C SER A 568 -27.99 0.68 -18.74
N ALA A 569 -28.38 1.48 -19.74
CA ALA A 569 -27.46 2.38 -20.44
C ALA A 569 -26.86 3.44 -19.50
N LEU A 570 -27.65 3.98 -18.57
CA LEU A 570 -27.16 4.92 -17.56
C LEU A 570 -26.13 4.26 -16.63
N LEU A 571 -26.42 3.07 -16.11
CA LEU A 571 -25.48 2.34 -15.25
C LEU A 571 -24.20 1.96 -15.98
N GLU A 572 -24.30 1.60 -17.26
CA GLU A 572 -23.14 1.34 -18.12
C GLU A 572 -22.21 2.54 -18.27
N GLN A 573 -22.76 3.76 -18.28
CA GLN A 573 -21.98 5.00 -18.33
C GLN A 573 -21.44 5.42 -16.96
N LEU A 574 -22.15 5.10 -15.87
CA LEU A 574 -21.78 5.53 -14.53
C LEU A 574 -20.61 4.73 -13.95
N THR A 575 -20.57 3.42 -14.17
CA THR A 575 -19.49 2.61 -13.61
C THR A 575 -19.21 1.33 -14.40
N PRO A 576 -17.93 1.02 -14.66
CA PRO A 576 -17.50 -0.27 -15.19
C PRO A 576 -17.39 -1.34 -14.09
N PHE A 577 -17.62 -1.00 -12.82
CA PHE A 577 -17.41 -1.91 -11.69
C PHE A 577 -18.35 -3.13 -11.75
N GLU A 578 -17.78 -4.32 -11.57
CA GLU A 578 -18.51 -5.59 -11.50
C GLU A 578 -18.75 -5.97 -10.05
N TYR A 579 -17.68 -6.22 -9.30
CA TYR A 579 -17.75 -6.46 -7.86
C TYR A 579 -16.42 -6.13 -7.19
N GLY A 580 -16.50 -5.96 -5.88
CA GLY A 580 -15.38 -5.73 -5.00
C GLY A 580 -15.52 -6.59 -3.76
N PHE A 581 -14.42 -7.15 -3.30
CA PHE A 581 -14.34 -8.00 -2.13
C PHE A 581 -13.08 -7.67 -1.33
N LEU A 582 -13.20 -7.71 -0.01
CA LEU A 582 -12.09 -7.57 0.93
C LEU A 582 -12.33 -8.52 2.11
N ASP A 583 -11.29 -9.20 2.55
CA ASP A 583 -11.31 -10.12 3.69
C ASP A 583 -10.03 -9.97 4.52
N PHE A 584 -10.20 -9.84 5.83
CA PHE A 584 -9.13 -9.96 6.79
C PHE A 584 -9.37 -11.19 7.67
N SER A 585 -8.34 -12.02 7.77
CA SER A 585 -8.38 -13.27 8.53
C SER A 585 -7.19 -13.41 9.48
N PRO A 586 -7.39 -13.92 10.71
CA PRO A 586 -6.30 -14.31 11.60
C PRO A 586 -5.33 -15.29 10.93
N ALA A 587 -4.03 -15.13 11.15
CA ALA A 587 -3.01 -16.05 10.66
C ALA A 587 -1.89 -16.24 11.71
N GLU A 588 -1.11 -17.32 11.60
CA GLU A 588 0.01 -17.52 12.51
C GLU A 588 1.02 -16.35 12.40
N GLY A 589 1.32 -15.72 13.53
CA GLY A 589 2.21 -14.55 13.59
C GLY A 589 1.61 -13.24 13.07
N GLY A 590 0.29 -13.15 12.87
CA GLY A 590 -0.35 -11.93 12.37
C GLY A 590 -1.77 -12.09 11.84
N GLY A 591 -2.03 -11.44 10.71
CA GLY A 591 -3.29 -11.55 9.97
C GLY A 591 -3.08 -11.34 8.48
N ARG A 592 -3.91 -11.98 7.66
CA ARG A 592 -3.87 -11.87 6.20
C ARG A 592 -4.98 -10.95 5.72
N LEU A 593 -4.66 -10.08 4.77
CA LEU A 593 -5.61 -9.23 4.06
C LEU A 593 -5.66 -9.69 2.60
N GLN A 594 -6.84 -10.02 2.11
CA GLN A 594 -7.06 -10.43 0.73
C GLN A 594 -8.17 -9.56 0.13
N GLY A 595 -7.99 -9.12 -1.11
CA GLY A 595 -9.02 -8.33 -1.78
C GLY A 595 -9.02 -8.54 -3.28
N ARG A 596 -10.15 -8.26 -3.91
CA ARG A 596 -10.29 -8.31 -5.36
C ARG A 596 -11.28 -7.24 -5.80
N VAL A 597 -10.90 -6.46 -6.81
CA VAL A 597 -11.78 -5.57 -7.55
C VAL A 597 -11.83 -6.04 -8.99
N VAL A 598 -13.04 -6.23 -9.52
CA VAL A 598 -13.25 -6.65 -10.91
C VAL A 598 -14.08 -5.60 -11.63
N LEU A 599 -13.67 -5.29 -12.85
CA LEU A 599 -14.37 -4.47 -13.81
C LEU A 599 -15.06 -5.39 -14.82
N ARG A 600 -16.21 -4.94 -15.31
CA ARG A 600 -17.01 -5.63 -16.32
C ARG A 600 -16.19 -5.83 -17.61
N GLU A 601 -16.27 -7.03 -18.19
CA GLU A 601 -15.77 -7.29 -19.55
C GLU A 601 -16.57 -6.45 -20.57
N GLN A 602 -15.89 -5.86 -21.56
CA GLN A 602 -16.54 -5.03 -22.58
C GLN A 602 -17.19 -5.87 -23.67
#